data_AF-A0A2V9VY85-F1
#
_entry.id   AF-A0A2V9VY85-F1
#
_cell.length_a   1.000
_cell.length_b   1.000
_cell.length_c   1.000
_cell.angle_alpha   90.00
_cell.angle_beta   90.00
_cell.angle_gamma   90.00
#
_symmetry.space_group_name_H-M   'P 1'
#
loop_
_entity.id
_entity.type
_entity.pdbx_description
1 polymer ?
#
loop_
_entity_poly.entity_id
_entity_poly.type
_entity_poly.pdbx_seq_one_letter_code
_entity_poly.pdbx_strand_id
1 'polypeptide(L)'
;MTTRDRAHSLSVGTVLIKSDIPLPKWFRFNYEDYGRWKKLFDADSRAVERTALAAGWHFSYIAKAVKCTAFGLTRQSATQRAVRRLTEMAGMSGFNSVEITEIAVRGVGLYHATVVAHPRHLQPTPFLEHPAPHYYPHDRQDIAEIFWRAAEVEPQVKGI
;
A
#
# COMPACT_ATOMS: atom_id res chain seq x y z
N MET A 1 18.81 20.55 -7.26
CA MET A 1 17.42 20.26 -6.89
C MET A 1 17.34 20.29 -5.37
N THR A 2 16.60 21.23 -4.78
CA THR A 2 16.55 21.47 -3.32
C THR A 2 15.53 20.53 -2.64
N THR A 3 15.63 20.32 -1.32
CA THR A 3 14.72 19.44 -0.54
C THR A 3 13.24 19.81 -0.72
N ARG A 4 12.95 21.09 -0.95
CA ARG A 4 11.60 21.64 -1.20
C ARG A 4 11.03 21.25 -2.56
N ASP A 5 11.89 20.98 -3.54
CA ASP A 5 11.54 20.59 -4.90
C ASP A 5 11.18 19.10 -4.98
N ARG A 6 11.85 18.26 -4.17
CA ARG A 6 11.49 16.85 -3.96
C ARG A 6 10.13 16.71 -3.29
N ALA A 7 9.87 17.54 -2.28
CA ALA A 7 8.63 17.52 -1.52
C ALA A 7 7.42 17.51 -2.45
N HIS A 8 7.39 18.35 -3.51
CA HIS A 8 6.23 18.49 -4.42
C HIS A 8 6.22 17.54 -5.62
N SER A 9 7.34 16.88 -5.95
CA SER A 9 7.44 15.99 -7.10
C SER A 9 6.87 14.60 -6.80
N LEU A 10 6.21 13.96 -7.79
CA LEU A 10 5.81 12.55 -7.74
C LEU A 10 6.83 11.74 -8.54
N SER A 11 7.32 10.64 -7.98
CA SER A 11 8.29 9.77 -8.65
C SER A 11 7.94 8.30 -8.46
N VAL A 12 8.61 7.44 -9.22
CA VAL A 12 8.63 6.02 -8.93
C VAL A 12 9.21 5.80 -7.52
N GLY A 13 8.63 4.85 -6.78
CA GLY A 13 8.93 4.57 -5.38
C GLY A 13 8.22 5.48 -4.39
N THR A 14 7.49 6.51 -4.84
CA THR A 14 6.70 7.35 -3.93
C THR A 14 5.61 6.51 -3.27
N VAL A 15 5.57 6.56 -1.94
CA VAL A 15 4.51 5.96 -1.12
C VAL A 15 3.51 7.05 -0.73
N LEU A 16 2.23 6.75 -0.87
CA LEU A 16 1.15 7.55 -0.32
C LEU A 16 0.39 6.75 0.73
N ILE A 17 -0.06 7.41 1.79
CA ILE A 17 -0.81 6.82 2.91
C ILE A 17 -2.08 7.63 3.13
N LYS A 18 -3.19 6.97 3.42
CA LYS A 18 -4.47 7.64 3.61
C LYS A 18 -4.43 8.59 4.81
N SER A 19 -4.99 9.79 4.67
CA SER A 19 -4.85 10.84 5.69
C SER A 19 -5.68 10.58 6.94
N ASP A 20 -6.77 9.84 6.81
CA ASP A 20 -7.76 9.52 7.86
C ASP A 20 -7.29 8.42 8.83
N ILE A 21 -6.08 7.89 8.64
CA ILE A 21 -5.52 6.88 9.53
C ILE A 21 -4.64 7.56 10.56
N PRO A 22 -4.87 7.29 11.86
CA PRO A 22 -3.98 7.74 12.91
C PRO A 22 -2.61 7.09 12.68
N LEU A 23 -1.62 7.93 12.36
CA LEU A 23 -0.26 7.46 12.17
C LEU A 23 0.28 7.03 13.54
N PRO A 24 0.81 5.80 13.67
CA PRO A 24 1.33 5.32 14.93
C PRO A 24 2.58 6.10 15.34
N LYS A 25 2.90 6.13 16.65
CA LYS A 25 4.01 6.94 17.19
C LYS A 25 5.39 6.63 16.58
N TRP A 26 5.56 5.43 16.03
CA TRP A 26 6.79 5.03 15.34
C TRP A 26 6.90 5.64 13.93
N PHE A 27 5.78 6.09 13.35
CA PHE A 27 5.73 6.67 12.01
C PHE A 27 6.28 8.10 12.04
N ARG A 28 7.60 8.24 11.85
CA ARG A 28 8.32 9.52 11.87
C ARG A 28 8.80 9.96 10.49
N PHE A 29 8.14 9.48 9.43
CA PHE A 29 8.48 9.87 8.07
C PHE A 29 7.98 11.28 7.76
N ASN A 30 8.77 12.01 6.98
CA ASN A 30 8.32 13.28 6.45
C ASN A 30 7.24 13.05 5.39
N TYR A 31 6.18 13.86 5.45
CA TYR A 31 5.08 13.78 4.49
C TYR A 31 4.51 15.16 4.19
N GLU A 32 3.92 15.28 3.00
CA GLU A 32 3.10 16.43 2.63
C GLU A 32 1.66 15.97 2.35
N ASP A 33 0.71 16.89 2.53
CA ASP A 33 -0.67 16.62 2.20
C ASP A 33 -0.87 16.54 0.68
N TYR A 34 -1.56 15.49 0.25
CA TYR A 34 -1.90 15.17 -1.13
C TYR A 34 -3.40 14.83 -1.21
N GLY A 35 -4.25 15.83 -1.02
CA GLY A 35 -5.70 15.65 -0.92
C GLY A 35 -6.07 14.82 0.32
N ARG A 36 -6.75 13.68 0.13
CA ARG A 36 -7.10 12.74 1.22
C ARG A 36 -5.99 11.73 1.56
N TRP A 37 -4.79 11.98 1.04
CA TRP A 37 -3.62 11.15 1.22
C TRP A 37 -2.45 12.01 1.69
N LYS A 38 -1.47 11.39 2.32
CA LYS A 38 -0.18 11.95 2.71
C LYS A 38 0.86 11.33 1.79
N LYS A 39 1.62 12.16 1.09
CA LYS A 39 2.72 11.70 0.24
C LYS A 39 4.01 11.73 1.06
N LEU A 40 4.71 10.61 1.13
CA LEU A 40 6.00 10.58 1.80
C LEU A 40 7.05 11.21 0.89
N PHE A 41 7.90 12.05 1.49
CA PHE A 41 9.11 12.54 0.85
C PHE A 41 10.30 12.12 1.70
N ASP A 42 11.36 11.63 1.05
CA ASP A 42 12.57 11.06 1.67
C ASP A 42 12.44 9.67 2.33
N ALA A 43 11.37 8.92 2.01
CA ALA A 43 11.25 7.50 2.36
C ALA A 43 10.68 6.70 1.18
N ASP A 44 11.35 5.60 0.84
CA ASP A 44 10.85 4.63 -0.13
C ASP A 44 10.06 3.50 0.57
N SER A 45 9.44 2.64 -0.22
CA SER A 45 8.69 1.48 0.27
C SER A 45 9.49 0.58 1.19
N ARG A 46 10.79 0.39 0.91
CA ARG A 46 11.68 -0.44 1.73
C ARG A 46 11.96 0.18 3.10
N ALA A 47 12.14 1.50 3.17
CA ALA A 47 12.32 2.21 4.43
C ALA A 47 11.05 2.16 5.29
N VAL A 48 9.89 2.31 4.66
CA VAL A 48 8.58 2.15 5.31
C VAL A 48 8.42 0.73 5.84
N GLU A 49 8.69 -0.27 5.01
CA GLU A 49 8.57 -1.69 5.38
C GLU A 49 9.47 -2.06 6.56
N ARG A 50 10.76 -1.71 6.52
CA ARG A 50 11.69 -2.00 7.63
C ARG A 50 11.26 -1.33 8.93
N THR A 51 10.87 -0.06 8.86
CA THR A 51 10.44 0.70 10.05
C THR A 51 9.14 0.15 10.63
N ALA A 52 8.18 -0.22 9.76
CA ALA A 52 6.94 -0.85 10.18
C ALA A 52 7.22 -2.20 10.87
N LEU A 53 8.02 -3.06 10.24
CA LEU A 53 8.37 -4.37 10.80
C LEU A 53 9.08 -4.27 12.16
N ALA A 54 10.02 -3.34 12.30
CA ALA A 54 10.70 -3.09 13.57
C ALA A 54 9.75 -2.63 14.70
N ALA A 55 8.59 -2.08 14.33
CA ALA A 55 7.54 -1.65 15.25
C ALA A 55 6.39 -2.67 15.41
N GLY A 56 6.51 -3.87 14.84
CA GLY A 56 5.46 -4.89 14.87
C GLY A 56 4.28 -4.59 13.93
N TRP A 57 4.49 -3.75 12.92
CA TRP A 57 3.52 -3.44 11.88
C TRP A 57 3.95 -4.05 10.54
N HIS A 58 2.99 -4.18 9.63
CA HIS A 58 3.19 -4.79 8.32
C HIS A 58 2.84 -3.79 7.22
N PHE A 59 3.72 -3.70 6.21
CA PHE A 59 3.52 -2.92 4.99
C PHE A 59 3.37 -3.84 3.77
N SER A 60 2.21 -4.47 3.65
CA SER A 60 1.97 -5.59 2.73
C SER A 60 1.17 -5.19 1.49
N TYR A 61 1.25 -6.02 0.44
CA TYR A 61 0.35 -5.97 -0.72
C TYR A 61 0.06 -7.39 -1.18
N ILE A 62 -1.20 -7.66 -1.53
CA ILE A 62 -1.62 -8.90 -2.23
C ILE A 62 -2.23 -8.56 -3.59
N ALA A 63 -2.66 -7.30 -3.79
CA ALA A 63 -3.28 -6.87 -5.02
C ALA A 63 -2.30 -6.73 -6.18
N LYS A 64 -2.79 -7.04 -7.37
CA LYS A 64 -2.14 -6.68 -8.63
C LYS A 64 -2.00 -5.15 -8.72
N ALA A 65 -0.95 -4.70 -9.40
CA ALA A 65 -0.78 -3.29 -9.69
C ALA A 65 -2.02 -2.70 -10.38
N VAL A 66 -2.41 -1.51 -9.93
CA VAL A 66 -3.51 -0.71 -10.50
C VAL A 66 -2.91 0.31 -11.45
N LYS A 67 -3.53 0.45 -12.62
CA LYS A 67 -3.13 1.40 -13.66
C LYS A 67 -4.21 2.44 -13.87
N CYS A 68 -3.82 3.71 -13.89
CA CYS A 68 -4.74 4.81 -14.19
C CYS A 68 -4.16 5.75 -15.23
N THR A 69 -5.01 6.29 -16.10
CA THR A 69 -4.64 7.29 -17.10
C THR A 69 -5.48 8.56 -16.93
N ALA A 70 -4.84 9.72 -17.08
CA ALA A 70 -5.53 11.01 -17.11
C ALA A 70 -4.87 11.99 -18.08
N PHE A 71 -5.64 12.96 -18.53
CA PHE A 71 -5.19 14.02 -19.41
C PHE A 71 -4.97 15.33 -18.64
N GLY A 72 -4.17 16.25 -19.16
CA GLY A 72 -3.96 17.58 -18.59
C GLY A 72 -3.24 18.53 -19.55
N LEU A 73 -3.39 19.84 -19.34
CA LEU A 73 -2.72 20.87 -20.14
C LEU A 73 -1.22 20.97 -19.83
N THR A 74 -0.79 20.41 -18.71
CA THR A 74 0.61 20.31 -18.30
C THR A 74 0.94 18.87 -17.90
N ARG A 75 2.21 18.49 -17.99
CA ARG A 75 2.70 17.17 -17.51
C ARG A 75 2.32 16.93 -16.04
N GLN A 76 2.49 17.96 -15.21
CA GLN A 76 2.17 17.90 -13.79
C GLN A 76 0.68 17.71 -13.55
N SER A 77 -0.20 18.49 -14.21
CA SER A 77 -1.65 18.38 -14.02
C SER A 77 -2.20 17.02 -14.50
N ALA A 78 -1.67 16.47 -15.60
CA ALA A 78 -2.03 15.14 -16.08
C ALA A 78 -1.64 14.06 -15.05
N THR A 79 -0.40 14.12 -14.54
CA THR A 79 0.12 13.17 -13.54
C THR A 79 -0.65 13.24 -12.23
N GLN A 80 -0.88 14.46 -11.71
CA GLN A 80 -1.61 14.65 -10.45
C GLN A 80 -3.03 14.10 -10.54
N ARG A 81 -3.72 14.31 -11.68
CA ARG A 81 -5.05 13.79 -11.93
C ARG A 81 -5.07 12.26 -12.04
N ALA A 82 -4.05 11.66 -12.67
CA ALA A 82 -3.92 10.20 -12.74
C ALA A 82 -3.68 9.58 -11.35
N VAL A 83 -2.77 10.15 -10.55
CA VAL A 83 -2.52 9.70 -9.18
C VAL A 83 -3.76 9.88 -8.31
N ARG A 84 -4.46 11.01 -8.40
CA ARG A 84 -5.69 11.24 -7.62
C ARG A 84 -6.72 10.14 -7.89
N ARG A 85 -7.02 9.87 -9.17
CA ARG A 85 -7.95 8.79 -9.56
C ARG A 85 -7.48 7.43 -9.06
N LEU A 86 -6.19 7.14 -9.19
CA LEU A 86 -5.60 5.90 -8.69
C LEU A 86 -5.80 5.73 -7.18
N THR A 87 -5.49 6.77 -6.40
CA THR A 87 -5.63 6.74 -4.94
C THR A 87 -7.10 6.64 -4.51
N GLU A 88 -8.02 7.26 -5.25
CA GLU A 88 -9.46 7.09 -5.01
C GLU A 88 -9.91 5.64 -5.23
N MET A 89 -9.47 5.00 -6.32
CA MET A 89 -9.75 3.57 -6.57
C MET A 89 -9.15 2.66 -5.48
N ALA A 90 -7.91 2.92 -5.07
CA ALA A 90 -7.26 2.16 -4.01
C ALA A 90 -8.01 2.30 -2.68
N GLY A 91 -8.39 3.52 -2.30
CA GLY A 91 -9.14 3.79 -1.08
C GLY A 91 -10.54 3.17 -1.08
N MET A 92 -11.24 3.17 -2.21
CA MET A 92 -12.53 2.48 -2.36
C MET A 92 -12.40 0.96 -2.24
N SER A 93 -11.24 0.41 -2.57
CA SER A 93 -10.94 -1.02 -2.46
C SER A 93 -10.39 -1.42 -1.08
N GLY A 94 -10.46 -0.52 -0.09
CA GLY A 94 -10.03 -0.78 1.29
C GLY A 94 -8.53 -0.57 1.55
N PHE A 95 -7.72 -0.28 0.52
CA PHE A 95 -6.29 -0.04 0.71
C PHE A 95 -6.05 1.30 1.38
N ASN A 96 -5.10 1.30 2.31
CA ASN A 96 -4.72 2.49 3.04
C ASN A 96 -3.37 3.09 2.65
N SER A 97 -2.66 2.43 1.77
CA SER A 97 -1.43 2.94 1.19
C SER A 97 -1.32 2.52 -0.27
N VAL A 98 -0.51 3.25 -1.04
CA VAL A 98 -0.14 2.89 -2.40
C VAL A 98 1.33 3.22 -2.64
N GLU A 99 2.00 2.42 -3.45
CA GLU A 99 3.35 2.70 -3.94
C GLU A 99 3.32 2.89 -5.46
N ILE A 100 3.77 4.05 -5.93
CA ILE A 100 3.88 4.31 -7.37
C ILE A 100 5.07 3.54 -7.92
N THR A 101 4.86 2.75 -8.97
CA THR A 101 5.90 1.94 -9.61
C THR A 101 6.20 2.36 -11.04
N GLU A 102 5.27 3.06 -11.70
CA GLU A 102 5.50 3.59 -13.04
C GLU A 102 4.80 4.94 -13.20
N ILE A 103 5.48 5.88 -13.88
CA ILE A 103 4.89 7.13 -14.36
C ILE A 103 5.35 7.32 -15.81
N ALA A 104 4.40 7.32 -16.74
CA ALA A 104 4.65 7.59 -18.15
C ALA A 104 3.80 8.79 -18.58
N VAL A 105 4.44 9.83 -19.13
CA VAL A 105 3.75 11.05 -19.60
C VAL A 105 4.14 11.33 -21.04
N ARG A 106 3.15 11.55 -21.91
CA ARG A 106 3.33 11.79 -23.34
C ARG A 106 2.41 12.91 -23.83
N GLY A 107 2.77 13.55 -24.93
CA GLY A 107 1.97 14.59 -25.59
C GLY A 107 2.65 15.95 -25.67
N VAL A 108 2.07 16.83 -26.49
CA VAL A 108 2.46 18.23 -26.69
C VAL A 108 1.16 19.05 -26.70
N GLY A 109 1.06 20.07 -25.85
CA GLY A 109 -0.17 20.87 -25.65
C GLY A 109 -1.22 20.16 -24.79
N LEU A 110 -1.58 18.92 -25.12
CA LEU A 110 -2.41 18.04 -24.29
C LEU A 110 -1.61 16.81 -23.87
N TYR A 111 -1.30 16.72 -22.59
CA TYR A 111 -0.54 15.60 -22.02
C TYR A 111 -1.49 14.50 -21.58
N HIS A 112 -1.10 13.24 -21.80
CA HIS A 112 -1.68 12.08 -21.12
C HIS A 112 -0.63 11.44 -20.22
N ALA A 113 -1.00 11.24 -18.96
CA ALA A 113 -0.19 10.57 -17.97
C ALA A 113 -0.82 9.23 -17.63
N THR A 114 -0.01 8.19 -17.64
CA THR A 114 -0.33 6.85 -17.16
C THR A 114 0.51 6.59 -15.92
N VAL A 115 -0.16 6.21 -14.82
CA VAL A 115 0.47 5.87 -13.55
C VAL A 115 0.10 4.44 -13.20
N VAL A 116 1.11 3.66 -12.79
CA VAL A 116 0.93 2.33 -12.22
C VAL A 116 1.38 2.37 -10.77
N ALA A 117 0.59 1.74 -9.90
CA ALA A 117 0.92 1.66 -8.47
C ALA A 117 0.48 0.32 -7.89
N HIS A 118 1.19 -0.12 -6.84
CA HIS A 118 0.78 -1.25 -6.02
C HIS A 118 -0.03 -0.74 -4.82
N PRO A 119 -1.32 -1.11 -4.71
CA PRO A 119 -2.07 -0.88 -3.49
C PRO A 119 -1.50 -1.69 -2.32
N ARG A 120 -1.42 -1.07 -1.16
CA ARG A 120 -0.72 -1.58 0.03
C ARG A 120 -1.58 -1.39 1.29
N HIS A 121 -1.29 -2.18 2.31
CA HIS A 121 -1.80 -2.03 3.66
C HIS A 121 -0.66 -1.73 4.63
N LEU A 122 -0.86 -0.72 5.48
CA LEU A 122 -0.07 -0.44 6.66
C LEU A 122 -0.92 -0.69 7.91
N GLN A 123 -0.58 -1.73 8.68
CA GLN A 123 -1.42 -2.19 9.80
C GLN A 123 -0.62 -3.04 10.82
N PRO A 124 -1.09 -3.21 12.07
CA PRO A 124 -0.39 -3.95 13.12
C PRO A 124 -0.50 -5.49 12.98
N THR A 125 -1.13 -6.00 11.93
CA THR A 125 -1.36 -7.43 11.69
C THR A 125 -0.90 -7.83 10.30
N PRO A 126 -0.33 -9.05 10.13
CA PRO A 126 0.02 -9.54 8.80
C PRO A 126 -1.23 -9.90 7.97
N PHE A 127 -2.39 -10.07 8.62
CA PHE A 127 -3.63 -10.48 7.96
C PHE A 127 -4.36 -9.29 7.33
N LEU A 128 -4.73 -9.39 6.06
CA LEU A 128 -5.47 -8.33 5.34
C LEU A 128 -6.92 -8.19 5.79
N GLU A 129 -7.52 -9.30 6.19
CA GLU A 129 -8.84 -9.36 6.80
C GLU A 129 -8.66 -9.73 8.26
N HIS A 130 -9.59 -9.31 9.12
CA HIS A 130 -9.66 -9.90 10.45
C HIS A 130 -9.87 -11.40 10.26
N PRO A 131 -8.94 -12.25 10.74
CA PRO A 131 -9.16 -13.67 10.66
C PRO A 131 -10.49 -13.97 11.35
N ALA A 132 -11.28 -14.87 10.75
CA ALA A 132 -12.51 -15.33 11.40
C ALA A 132 -12.17 -15.72 12.85
N PRO A 133 -13.03 -15.43 13.85
CA PRO A 133 -12.69 -15.59 15.26
C PRO A 133 -12.11 -16.97 15.63
N HIS A 134 -12.41 -17.99 14.84
CA HIS A 134 -11.98 -19.38 14.96
C HIS A 134 -10.53 -19.64 14.51
N TYR A 135 -9.82 -18.64 13.96
CA TYR A 135 -8.44 -18.83 13.47
C TYR A 135 -7.39 -18.67 14.56
N TYR A 136 -7.73 -17.95 15.64
CA TYR A 136 -6.88 -17.85 16.82
C TYR A 136 -7.39 -18.82 17.87
N PRO A 137 -6.53 -19.74 18.36
CA PRO A 137 -6.91 -20.57 19.47
C PRO A 137 -7.13 -19.69 20.70
N HIS A 138 -8.35 -19.71 21.25
CA HIS A 138 -8.71 -18.98 22.46
C HIS A 138 -8.23 -19.71 23.70
N ASP A 139 -8.02 -21.03 23.60
CA ASP A 139 -7.52 -21.86 24.68
C ASP A 139 -6.66 -23.05 24.18
N ARG A 140 -6.25 -23.89 25.13
CA ARG A 140 -5.42 -25.09 24.84
C ARG A 140 -6.16 -26.15 24.03
N GLN A 141 -7.49 -26.18 24.05
CA GLN A 141 -8.28 -27.15 23.29
C GLN A 141 -8.27 -26.78 21.81
N ASP A 142 -8.41 -25.49 21.48
CA ASP A 142 -8.29 -25.00 20.10
C ASP A 142 -6.91 -25.30 19.50
N ILE A 143 -5.83 -25.19 20.29
CA ILE A 143 -4.48 -25.59 19.85
C ILE A 143 -4.43 -27.08 19.53
N ALA A 144 -5.00 -27.93 20.38
CA ALA A 144 -5.01 -29.38 20.16
C ALA A 144 -5.82 -29.75 18.90
N GLU A 145 -6.92 -29.04 18.63
CA GLU A 145 -7.75 -29.25 17.44
C GLU A 145 -7.02 -28.88 16.15
N ILE A 146 -6.21 -27.81 16.15
CA ILE A 146 -5.35 -27.44 15.01
C ILE A 146 -4.36 -28.56 14.68
N PHE A 147 -3.68 -29.12 15.69
CA PHE A 147 -2.72 -30.21 15.46
C PHE A 147 -3.41 -31.51 15.05
N TRP A 148 -4.61 -31.79 15.58
CA TRP A 148 -5.39 -32.95 15.17
C TRP A 148 -5.83 -32.85 13.70
N ARG A 149 -6.37 -31.70 13.28
CA ARG A 149 -6.73 -31.43 11.87
C ARG A 149 -5.52 -31.51 10.94
N ALA A 150 -4.36 -31.01 11.36
CA ALA A 150 -3.14 -31.11 10.56
C ALA A 150 -2.68 -32.56 10.35
N ALA A 151 -2.77 -33.39 11.40
CA ALA A 151 -2.46 -34.82 11.34
C ALA A 151 -3.47 -35.62 10.49
N GLU A 152 -4.69 -35.13 10.33
CA GLU A 152 -5.75 -35.75 9.52
C GLU A 152 -5.69 -35.35 8.03
N VAL A 153 -5.05 -34.21 7.72
CA VAL A 153 -4.83 -33.74 6.34
C VAL A 153 -3.57 -34.35 5.71
N GLU A 154 -2.51 -34.63 6.48
CA GLU A 154 -1.28 -35.26 5.97
C GLU A 154 -1.47 -36.62 5.24
N PRO A 155 -2.41 -37.51 5.63
CA PRO A 155 -2.68 -38.75 4.91
C PRO A 155 -3.27 -38.54 3.51
N GLN A 156 -3.96 -37.41 3.27
CA GLN A 156 -4.65 -37.16 1.99
C GLN A 156 -3.73 -36.59 0.90
N VAL A 157 -2.57 -36.01 1.26
CA VAL A 157 -1.62 -35.43 0.30
C VAL A 157 -0.58 -36.44 -0.19
N LYS A 158 -0.37 -37.56 0.51
CA LYS A 158 0.55 -38.63 0.09
C LYS A 158 0.00 -39.58 -0.97
N GLY A 159 -1.18 -39.29 -1.53
CA GLY A 159 -1.89 -40.14 -2.50
C GLY A 159 -2.09 -39.51 -3.89
N ILE A 160 -1.16 -38.66 -4.37
CA ILE A 160 -1.11 -38.20 -5.76
C ILE A 160 0.33 -38.30 -6.28
#